data_AF-A0A7W0XL69-F1
#
_entry.id   AF-A0A7W0XL69-F1
#
_cell.length_a   1.000
_cell.length_b   1.000
_cell.length_c   1.000
_cell.angle_alpha   90.00
_cell.angle_beta   90.00
_cell.angle_gamma   90.00
#
_symmetry.space_group_name_H-M   'P 1'
#
loop_
_entity.id
_entity.type
_entity.pdbx_description
1 polymer ?
#
loop_
_entity_poly.entity_id
_entity_poly.type
_entity_poly.pdbx_seq_one_letter_code
_entity_poly.pdbx_strand_id
1 'polypeptide(L)'
;MRASVILSALVAAMVGFGGTVALIVAAAQATGADAGQTSSWVTALCLSMAATSAYLSVKHRIPIITAWSTPGAALIADTAGTIGFEAAIGAFLFAGLLVLVTAAFNPVGVLVDRIPASIAAAMLAGVLIRFATAIFEHAETTPALVLPLVGIFLLARLASPAGAVLVVLAAGLAMTFGLGWDEEAALDLDFATLQFIVPSFDPAVLLGLGVPLYLVTMASQNLPGFAVLRAAGYTPPTRSILAVTGLASILTAPFGAHASNLAAITASICTGPDTHPDPEKRWLTGPVYAVAYLFLAAFGASSVALIAAMPAALVATVAGVA
;
A
#
# COMPACT_ATOMS: atom_id res chain seq x y z
N MET A 1 -19.11 -16.11 -2.04
CA MET A 1 -18.13 -15.23 -1.38
C MET A 1 -18.88 -14.30 -0.45
N ARG A 2 -18.46 -14.13 0.82
CA ARG A 2 -19.18 -13.23 1.75
C ARG A 2 -18.94 -11.77 1.37
N ALA A 3 -19.95 -10.92 1.57
CA ALA A 3 -19.82 -9.48 1.30
C ALA A 3 -18.66 -8.87 2.09
N SER A 4 -18.52 -9.21 3.38
CA SER A 4 -17.43 -8.72 4.25
C SER A 4 -16.02 -8.91 3.67
N VAL A 5 -15.75 -10.02 2.98
CA VAL A 5 -14.47 -10.26 2.31
C VAL A 5 -14.22 -9.23 1.20
N ILE A 6 -15.27 -8.92 0.44
CA ILE A 6 -15.20 -7.93 -0.64
C ILE A 6 -14.99 -6.54 -0.04
N LEU A 7 -15.79 -6.18 0.96
CA LEU A 7 -15.72 -4.86 1.59
C LEU A 7 -14.34 -4.62 2.23
N SER A 8 -13.83 -5.59 3.00
CA SER A 8 -12.50 -5.48 3.63
C SER A 8 -11.38 -5.33 2.61
N ALA A 9 -11.44 -6.05 1.49
CA ALA A 9 -10.44 -5.92 0.41
C ALA A 9 -10.52 -4.57 -0.31
N LEU A 10 -11.73 -4.05 -0.55
CA LEU A 10 -11.93 -2.72 -1.16
C LEU A 10 -11.46 -1.59 -0.23
N VAL A 11 -11.80 -1.69 1.06
CA VAL A 11 -11.31 -0.76 2.09
C VAL A 11 -9.80 -0.81 2.17
N ALA A 12 -9.21 -2.02 2.24
CA ALA A 12 -7.77 -2.22 2.23
C ALA A 12 -7.12 -1.56 1.00
N ALA A 13 -7.68 -1.73 -0.20
CA ALA A 13 -7.15 -1.11 -1.41
C ALA A 13 -7.25 0.42 -1.38
N MET A 14 -8.38 0.96 -0.91
CA MET A 14 -8.58 2.41 -0.78
C MET A 14 -7.62 3.03 0.23
N VAL A 15 -7.47 2.43 1.42
CA VAL A 15 -6.55 2.91 2.46
C VAL A 15 -5.10 2.83 1.97
N GLY A 16 -4.72 1.72 1.33
CA GLY A 16 -3.37 1.53 0.81
C GLY A 16 -3.03 2.51 -0.30
N PHE A 17 -3.88 2.58 -1.34
CA PHE A 17 -3.67 3.44 -2.49
C PHE A 17 -3.87 4.91 -2.12
N GLY A 18 -5.05 5.28 -1.60
CA GLY A 18 -5.40 6.65 -1.26
C GLY A 18 -4.47 7.29 -0.23
N GLY A 19 -4.09 6.55 0.80
CA GLY A 19 -3.25 7.06 1.89
C GLY A 19 -1.84 7.46 1.48
N THR A 20 -1.34 6.97 0.34
CA THR A 20 0.11 7.06 0.05
C THR A 20 0.46 7.31 -1.42
N VAL A 21 -0.50 7.37 -2.34
CA VAL A 21 -0.22 7.62 -3.77
C VAL A 21 0.43 8.99 -4.02
N ALA A 22 0.04 10.04 -3.29
CA ALA A 22 0.65 11.37 -3.41
C ALA A 22 2.16 11.34 -3.11
N LEU A 23 2.59 10.47 -2.18
CA LEU A 23 4.00 10.27 -1.88
C LEU A 23 4.75 9.57 -3.02
N ILE A 24 4.08 8.70 -3.77
CA ILE A 24 4.66 8.08 -4.98
C ILE A 24 4.89 9.14 -6.06
N VAL A 25 3.93 10.06 -6.24
CA VAL A 25 4.09 11.19 -7.17
C VAL A 25 5.25 12.10 -6.75
N ALA A 26 5.34 12.43 -5.46
CA ALA A 26 6.46 13.21 -4.94
C ALA A 26 7.81 12.51 -5.13
N ALA A 27 7.87 11.19 -4.91
CA ALA A 27 9.07 10.39 -5.18
C ALA A 27 9.46 10.40 -6.65
N ALA A 28 8.49 10.26 -7.55
CA ALA A 28 8.73 10.31 -9.00
C ALA A 28 9.31 11.67 -9.42
N GLN A 29 8.70 12.77 -8.96
CA GLN A 29 9.19 14.13 -9.21
C GLN A 29 10.61 14.35 -8.66
N ALA A 30 10.89 13.84 -7.45
CA ALA A 30 12.22 13.95 -6.83
C ALA A 30 13.31 13.21 -7.61
N THR A 31 12.96 12.24 -8.46
CA THR A 31 13.90 11.56 -9.36
C THR A 31 13.95 12.16 -10.77
N GLY A 32 13.19 13.23 -11.02
CA GLY A 32 13.10 13.86 -12.34
C GLY A 32 12.20 13.12 -13.33
N ALA A 33 11.33 12.22 -12.87
CA ALA A 33 10.40 11.51 -13.74
C ALA A 33 9.34 12.47 -14.32
N ASP A 34 9.04 12.32 -15.60
CA ASP A 34 7.95 13.07 -16.23
C ASP A 34 6.55 12.50 -15.85
N ALA A 35 5.49 13.15 -16.32
CA ALA A 35 4.12 12.73 -16.01
C ALA A 35 3.78 11.32 -16.55
N GLY A 36 4.29 10.95 -17.72
CA GLY A 36 4.08 9.64 -18.32
C GLY A 36 4.83 8.54 -17.56
N GLN A 37 6.05 8.82 -17.15
CA GLN A 37 6.86 7.95 -16.29
C GLN A 37 6.25 7.79 -14.90
N THR A 38 5.70 8.85 -14.33
CA THR A 38 4.98 8.80 -13.04
C THR A 38 3.72 7.93 -13.15
N SER A 39 2.95 8.09 -14.22
CA SER A 39 1.78 7.24 -14.52
C SER A 39 2.18 5.77 -14.68
N SER A 40 3.26 5.50 -15.43
CA SER A 40 3.83 4.15 -15.58
C SER A 40 4.24 3.56 -14.25
N TRP A 41 4.90 4.34 -13.39
CA TRP A 41 5.33 3.90 -12.06
C TRP A 41 4.12 3.44 -11.23
N VAL A 42 3.10 4.30 -11.07
CA VAL A 42 1.90 3.97 -10.28
C VAL A 42 1.19 2.73 -10.85
N THR A 43 1.08 2.65 -12.18
CA THR A 43 0.47 1.50 -12.87
C THR A 43 1.26 0.21 -12.61
N ALA A 44 2.57 0.24 -12.77
CA ALA A 44 3.45 -0.90 -12.56
C ALA A 44 3.41 -1.41 -11.12
N LEU A 45 3.36 -0.49 -10.15
CA LEU A 45 3.11 -0.85 -8.76
C LEU A 45 1.76 -1.55 -8.63
N CYS A 46 0.66 -0.96 -9.11
CA CYS A 46 -0.67 -1.54 -8.97
C CYS A 46 -0.77 -2.96 -9.55
N LEU A 47 -0.18 -3.17 -10.74
CA LEU A 47 -0.07 -4.49 -11.36
C LEU A 47 0.73 -5.46 -10.49
N SER A 48 1.82 -5.01 -9.87
CA SER A 48 2.59 -5.80 -8.91
C SER A 48 1.75 -6.23 -7.71
N MET A 49 1.05 -5.31 -7.03
CA MET A 49 0.20 -5.67 -5.89
C MET A 49 -0.89 -6.64 -6.29
N ALA A 50 -1.52 -6.43 -7.44
CA ALA A 50 -2.56 -7.32 -7.93
C ALA A 50 -2.02 -8.74 -8.14
N ALA A 51 -0.93 -8.87 -8.89
CA ALA A 51 -0.34 -10.17 -9.19
C ALA A 51 0.15 -10.88 -7.92
N THR A 52 0.90 -10.18 -7.06
CA THR A 52 1.54 -10.78 -5.89
C THR A 52 0.55 -11.12 -4.78
N SER A 53 -0.43 -10.24 -4.48
CA SER A 53 -1.48 -10.51 -3.48
C SER A 53 -2.38 -11.68 -3.91
N ALA A 54 -2.81 -11.72 -5.18
CA ALA A 54 -3.61 -12.84 -5.68
C ALA A 54 -2.81 -14.14 -5.62
N TYR A 55 -1.59 -14.16 -6.18
CA TYR A 55 -0.78 -15.36 -6.25
C TYR A 55 -0.45 -15.92 -4.85
N LEU A 56 0.09 -15.08 -3.96
CA LEU A 56 0.49 -15.52 -2.62
C LEU A 56 -0.72 -15.98 -1.81
N SER A 57 -1.84 -15.25 -1.89
CA SER A 57 -3.03 -15.62 -1.12
C SER A 57 -3.65 -16.93 -1.59
N VAL A 58 -3.77 -17.13 -2.91
CA VAL A 58 -4.34 -18.37 -3.48
C VAL A 58 -3.42 -19.56 -3.22
N LYS A 59 -2.10 -19.39 -3.41
CA LYS A 59 -1.11 -20.45 -3.25
C LYS A 59 -1.03 -20.97 -1.82
N HIS A 60 -1.00 -20.06 -0.85
CA HIS A 60 -0.80 -20.42 0.55
C HIS A 60 -2.09 -20.53 1.36
N ARG A 61 -3.23 -20.13 0.78
CA ARG A 61 -4.53 -20.08 1.46
C ARG A 61 -4.50 -19.22 2.74
N ILE A 62 -3.72 -18.15 2.70
CA ILE A 62 -3.57 -17.13 3.75
C ILE A 62 -3.89 -15.76 3.12
N PRO A 63 -4.52 -14.79 3.81
CA PRO A 63 -4.72 -13.42 3.32
C PRO A 63 -3.40 -12.63 3.25
N ILE A 64 -2.54 -12.97 2.29
CA ILE A 64 -1.25 -12.31 2.08
C ILE A 64 -1.48 -11.11 1.16
N ILE A 65 -1.52 -9.92 1.77
CA ILE A 65 -1.69 -8.65 1.09
C ILE A 65 -0.35 -7.94 0.94
N THR A 66 -0.09 -7.45 -0.27
CA THR A 66 1.13 -6.74 -0.65
C THR A 66 0.85 -5.28 -0.97
N ALA A 67 1.84 -4.44 -0.75
CA ALA A 67 1.82 -3.02 -1.08
C ALA A 67 3.19 -2.56 -1.59
N TRP A 68 3.30 -1.28 -1.91
CA TRP A 68 4.57 -0.62 -2.19
C TRP A 68 5.24 -0.21 -0.89
N SER A 69 6.51 0.18 -0.97
CA SER A 69 7.23 0.64 0.21
C SER A 69 6.94 2.11 0.43
N THR A 70 5.92 2.44 1.22
CA THR A 70 5.62 3.84 1.59
C THR A 70 6.83 4.58 2.16
N PRO A 71 7.58 4.04 3.16
CA PRO A 71 8.78 4.71 3.63
C PRO A 71 9.94 4.67 2.62
N GLY A 72 9.94 3.70 1.70
CA GLY A 72 10.82 3.71 0.53
C GLY A 72 10.53 4.89 -0.40
N ALA A 73 9.26 5.18 -0.67
CA ALA A 73 8.85 6.35 -1.45
C ALA A 73 9.21 7.66 -0.73
N ALA A 74 9.03 7.76 0.59
CA ALA A 74 9.49 8.92 1.36
C ALA A 74 11.01 9.12 1.25
N LEU A 75 11.79 8.05 1.38
CA LEU A 75 13.24 8.09 1.21
C LEU A 75 13.63 8.58 -0.18
N ILE A 76 12.94 8.13 -1.24
CA ILE A 76 13.19 8.57 -2.61
C ILE A 76 12.81 10.04 -2.79
N ALA A 77 11.67 10.46 -2.23
CA ALA A 77 11.21 11.85 -2.31
C ALA A 77 12.21 12.85 -1.70
N ASP A 78 13.01 12.41 -0.72
CA ASP A 78 14.04 13.24 -0.06
C ASP A 78 15.35 13.39 -0.87
N THR A 79 15.47 12.71 -2.03
CA THR A 79 16.70 12.78 -2.85
C THR A 79 16.86 14.08 -3.64
N ALA A 80 15.88 14.99 -3.59
CA ALA A 80 15.94 16.37 -4.10
C ALA A 80 16.46 16.55 -5.55
N GLY A 81 16.17 15.61 -6.47
CA GLY A 81 16.61 15.72 -7.86
C GLY A 81 18.10 15.45 -8.08
N THR A 82 18.82 15.01 -7.05
CA THR A 82 20.27 14.72 -7.14
C THR A 82 20.57 13.44 -7.92
N ILE A 83 19.56 12.60 -8.14
CA ILE A 83 19.66 11.31 -8.80
C ILE A 83 18.71 11.32 -10.01
N GLY A 84 19.22 10.99 -11.20
CA GLY A 84 18.39 10.82 -12.39
C GLY A 84 17.52 9.56 -12.34
N PHE A 85 16.37 9.60 -13.01
CA PHE A 85 15.36 8.56 -12.92
C PHE A 85 15.87 7.17 -13.37
N GLU A 86 16.68 7.10 -14.41
CA GLU A 86 17.30 5.86 -14.89
C GLU A 86 18.23 5.24 -13.85
N ALA A 87 18.98 6.07 -13.10
CA ALA A 87 19.84 5.60 -12.02
C ALA A 87 19.03 5.14 -10.80
N ALA A 88 17.92 5.83 -10.50
CA ALA A 88 16.98 5.39 -9.47
C ALA A 88 16.40 4.00 -9.79
N ILE A 89 16.05 3.73 -11.04
CA ILE A 89 15.60 2.40 -11.48
C ILE A 89 16.69 1.33 -11.29
N GLY A 90 17.95 1.66 -11.57
CA GLY A 90 19.08 0.80 -11.24
C GLY A 90 19.13 0.44 -9.75
N ALA A 91 18.91 1.42 -8.87
CA ALA A 91 18.80 1.20 -7.42
C ALA A 91 17.56 0.37 -7.03
N PHE A 92 16.42 0.53 -7.70
CA PHE A 92 15.20 -0.25 -7.46
C PHE A 92 15.41 -1.73 -7.82
N LEU A 93 16.03 -1.99 -8.97
CA LEU A 93 16.44 -3.33 -9.40
C LEU A 93 17.39 -3.96 -8.37
N PHE A 94 18.37 -3.19 -7.89
CA PHE A 94 19.32 -3.66 -6.89
C PHE A 94 18.64 -3.95 -5.55
N ALA A 95 17.73 -3.10 -5.08
CA ALA A 95 16.95 -3.36 -3.88
C ALA A 95 16.09 -4.63 -4.01
N GLY A 96 15.41 -4.81 -5.14
CA GLY A 96 14.64 -6.04 -5.45
C GLY A 96 15.52 -7.29 -5.48
N LEU A 97 16.73 -7.18 -6.02
CA LEU A 97 17.73 -8.25 -5.99
C LEU A 97 18.13 -8.60 -4.55
N LEU A 98 18.40 -7.62 -3.69
CA LEU A 98 18.72 -7.86 -2.27
C LEU A 98 17.58 -8.57 -1.53
N VAL A 99 16.32 -8.22 -1.81
CA VAL A 99 15.15 -8.95 -1.30
C VAL A 99 15.14 -10.41 -1.77
N LEU A 100 15.38 -10.64 -3.07
CA LEU A 100 15.41 -12.00 -3.66
C LEU A 100 16.55 -12.84 -3.08
N VAL A 101 17.73 -12.24 -2.91
CA VAL A 101 18.89 -12.86 -2.26
C VAL A 101 18.56 -13.24 -0.82
N THR A 102 17.86 -12.37 -0.09
CA THR A 102 17.42 -12.66 1.28
C THR A 102 16.44 -13.81 1.35
N ALA A 103 15.55 -13.94 0.36
CA ALA A 103 14.65 -15.09 0.22
C ALA A 103 15.42 -16.41 -0.01
N ALA A 104 16.58 -16.37 -0.67
CA ALA A 104 17.39 -17.57 -0.93
C ALA A 104 18.05 -18.13 0.33
N PHE A 105 18.53 -17.27 1.22
CA PHE A 105 19.32 -17.68 2.40
C PHE A 105 18.47 -17.95 3.66
N ASN A 106 17.22 -17.50 3.69
CA ASN A 106 16.27 -17.64 4.81
C ASN A 106 16.74 -17.20 6.22
N PRO A 107 17.70 -16.27 6.44
CA PRO A 107 18.00 -15.81 7.80
C PRO A 107 16.82 -15.04 8.41
N VAL A 108 16.04 -14.35 7.57
CA VAL A 108 14.89 -13.57 8.01
C VAL A 108 13.74 -14.45 8.47
N GLY A 109 13.51 -15.61 7.85
CA GLY A 109 12.49 -16.56 8.34
C GLY A 109 12.77 -16.99 9.78
N VAL A 110 14.03 -17.30 10.10
CA VAL A 110 14.46 -17.65 11.46
C VAL A 110 14.26 -16.50 12.44
N LEU A 111 14.53 -15.26 12.02
CA LEU A 111 14.34 -14.09 12.88
C LEU A 111 12.86 -13.76 13.10
N VAL A 112 12.05 -13.87 12.04
CA VAL A 112 10.59 -13.68 12.10
C VAL A 112 9.92 -14.75 12.98
N ASP A 113 10.38 -15.99 12.90
CA ASP A 113 9.88 -17.09 13.74
C ASP A 113 10.20 -16.89 15.23
N ARG A 114 11.20 -16.05 15.54
CA ARG A 114 11.57 -15.68 16.91
C ARG A 114 10.80 -14.47 17.45
N ILE A 115 9.97 -13.79 16.64
CA ILE A 115 9.19 -12.63 17.11
C ILE A 115 8.12 -13.13 18.09
N PRO A 116 8.19 -12.76 19.39
CA PRO A 116 7.14 -13.12 20.34
C PRO A 116 5.82 -12.47 19.93
N ALA A 117 4.70 -13.15 20.21
CA ALA A 117 3.37 -12.62 19.90
C ALA A 117 3.12 -11.23 20.51
N SER A 118 3.69 -10.95 21.69
CA SER A 118 3.62 -9.63 22.34
C SER A 118 4.32 -8.53 21.54
N ILE A 119 5.49 -8.83 20.95
CA ILE A 119 6.20 -7.88 20.07
C ILE A 119 5.43 -7.69 18.78
N ALA A 120 4.90 -8.78 18.20
CA ALA A 120 4.09 -8.67 16.99
C ALA A 120 2.84 -7.80 17.19
N ALA A 121 2.14 -7.98 18.33
CA ALA A 121 1.02 -7.15 18.72
C ALA A 121 1.42 -5.69 18.98
N ALA A 122 2.56 -5.45 19.63
CA ALA A 122 3.08 -4.10 19.88
C ALA A 122 3.46 -3.38 18.57
N MET A 123 4.05 -4.10 17.61
CA MET A 123 4.34 -3.57 16.27
C MET A 123 3.06 -3.20 15.53
N LEU A 124 2.04 -4.07 15.56
CA LEU A 124 0.73 -3.76 14.98
C LEU A 124 0.11 -2.53 15.65
N ALA A 125 0.11 -2.45 16.98
CA ALA A 125 -0.41 -1.30 17.72
C ALA A 125 0.32 0.00 17.38
N GLY A 126 1.66 -0.02 17.30
CA GLY A 126 2.47 1.14 16.92
C GLY A 126 2.22 1.61 15.49
N VAL A 127 1.92 0.70 14.56
CA VAL A 127 1.52 1.05 13.20
C VAL A 127 0.11 1.67 13.19
N LEU A 128 -0.84 1.07 13.91
CA LEU A 128 -2.25 1.50 13.89
C LEU A 128 -2.51 2.80 14.67
N ILE A 129 -1.76 3.09 15.74
CA ILE A 129 -2.00 4.28 16.56
C ILE A 129 -1.87 5.56 15.75
N ARG A 130 -0.94 5.61 14.78
CA ARG A 130 -0.73 6.78 13.93
C ARG A 130 -1.97 7.08 13.05
N PHE A 131 -2.65 6.05 12.57
CA PHE A 131 -3.89 6.22 11.79
C PHE A 131 -5.04 6.68 12.67
N ALA A 132 -5.14 6.11 13.88
CA ALA A 132 -6.15 6.52 14.86
C ALA A 132 -5.95 7.98 15.30
N THR A 133 -4.70 8.43 15.52
CA THR A 133 -4.42 9.81 15.94
C THR A 133 -4.55 10.82 14.81
N ALA A 134 -4.25 10.42 13.56
CA ALA A 134 -4.36 11.29 12.38
C ALA A 134 -5.77 11.87 12.18
N ILE A 135 -6.82 11.16 12.61
CA ILE A 135 -8.21 11.67 12.58
C ILE A 135 -8.30 12.97 13.40
N PHE A 136 -7.72 13.00 14.60
CA PHE A 136 -7.83 14.15 15.50
C PHE A 136 -7.02 15.34 14.99
N GLU A 137 -5.84 15.08 14.40
CA GLU A 137 -5.04 16.13 13.75
C GLU A 137 -5.81 16.81 12.60
N HIS A 138 -6.54 16.05 11.78
CA HIS A 138 -7.34 16.60 10.70
C HIS A 138 -8.69 17.15 11.17
N ALA A 139 -9.17 16.75 12.35
CA ALA A 139 -10.35 17.34 12.97
C ALA A 139 -10.11 18.79 13.42
N GLU A 140 -8.87 19.16 13.74
CA GLU A 140 -8.52 20.55 14.06
C GLU A 140 -8.60 21.47 12.84
N THR A 141 -8.12 20.98 11.68
CA THR A 141 -8.03 21.78 10.45
C THR A 141 -9.29 21.72 9.60
N THR A 142 -9.99 20.57 9.56
CA THR A 142 -11.17 20.33 8.72
C THR A 142 -12.33 19.67 9.52
N PRO A 143 -12.78 20.27 10.64
CA PRO A 143 -13.78 19.66 11.53
C PRO A 143 -15.11 19.36 10.83
N ALA A 144 -15.50 20.20 9.87
CA ALA A 144 -16.74 20.07 9.11
C ALA A 144 -16.78 18.81 8.22
N LEU A 145 -15.63 18.25 7.84
CA LEU A 145 -15.55 16.98 7.13
C LEU A 145 -15.40 15.82 8.13
N VAL A 146 -14.43 15.95 9.05
CA VAL A 146 -14.00 14.83 9.89
C VAL A 146 -15.05 14.45 10.93
N LEU A 147 -15.62 15.42 11.66
CA LEU A 147 -16.54 15.12 12.75
C LEU A 147 -17.84 14.44 12.27
N PRO A 148 -18.49 14.88 11.17
CA PRO A 148 -19.64 14.15 10.62
C PRO A 148 -19.29 12.74 10.17
N LEU A 149 -18.13 12.54 9.53
CA LEU A 149 -17.69 11.21 9.10
C LEU A 149 -17.44 10.26 10.27
N VAL A 150 -16.83 10.74 11.35
CA VAL A 150 -16.69 9.97 12.59
C VAL A 150 -18.06 9.66 13.20
N GLY A 151 -18.99 10.61 13.22
CA GLY A 151 -20.36 10.37 13.69
C GLY A 151 -21.09 9.31 12.87
N ILE A 152 -21.00 9.40 11.53
CA ILE A 152 -21.55 8.42 10.59
C ILE A 152 -20.93 7.06 10.82
N PHE A 153 -19.61 6.98 11.00
CA PHE A 153 -18.91 5.74 11.32
C PHE A 153 -19.48 5.08 12.58
N LEU A 154 -19.56 5.84 13.68
CA LEU A 154 -20.03 5.33 14.97
C LEU A 154 -21.45 4.79 14.86
N LEU A 155 -22.34 5.50 14.16
CA LEU A 155 -23.72 5.06 13.94
C LEU A 155 -23.79 3.83 13.02
N ALA A 156 -23.07 3.84 11.89
CA ALA A 156 -23.07 2.73 10.95
C ALA A 156 -22.46 1.46 11.54
N ARG A 157 -21.45 1.60 12.41
CA ARG A 157 -20.80 0.49 13.11
C ARG A 157 -21.73 -0.25 14.07
N LEU A 158 -22.77 0.41 14.59
CA LEU A 158 -23.81 -0.25 15.40
C LEU A 158 -24.61 -1.28 14.59
N ALA A 159 -24.78 -1.05 13.29
CA ALA A 159 -25.52 -1.95 12.41
C ALA A 159 -24.61 -2.98 11.72
N SER A 160 -23.46 -2.53 11.20
CA SER A 160 -22.50 -3.40 10.51
C SER A 160 -21.07 -2.86 10.63
N PRO A 161 -20.19 -3.54 11.38
CA PRO A 161 -18.77 -3.16 11.49
C PRO A 161 -18.06 -3.09 10.13
N ALA A 162 -18.25 -4.10 9.27
CA ALA A 162 -17.63 -4.15 7.95
C ALA A 162 -18.23 -3.14 6.95
N GLY A 163 -19.50 -2.76 7.11
CA GLY A 163 -20.16 -1.77 6.26
C GLY A 163 -19.84 -0.32 6.63
N ALA A 164 -19.51 -0.06 7.90
CA ALA A 164 -19.32 1.29 8.43
C ALA A 164 -18.26 2.09 7.67
N VAL A 165 -17.13 1.47 7.34
CA VAL A 165 -16.03 2.14 6.62
C VAL A 165 -16.44 2.56 5.21
N LEU A 166 -17.27 1.77 4.52
CA LEU A 166 -17.76 2.13 3.19
C LEU A 166 -18.82 3.22 3.22
N VAL A 167 -19.66 3.23 4.26
CA VAL A 167 -20.62 4.32 4.47
C VAL A 167 -19.85 5.63 4.70
N VAL A 168 -18.77 5.60 5.48
CA VAL A 168 -17.88 6.75 5.69
C VAL A 168 -17.23 7.20 4.38
N LEU A 169 -16.70 6.26 3.58
CA LEU A 169 -16.11 6.58 2.29
C LEU A 169 -17.13 7.22 1.33
N ALA A 170 -18.32 6.63 1.21
CA ALA A 170 -19.37 7.14 0.33
C ALA A 170 -19.89 8.52 0.80
N ALA A 171 -20.10 8.69 2.10
CA ALA A 171 -20.49 9.96 2.69
C ALA A 171 -19.40 11.01 2.49
N GLY A 172 -18.13 10.63 2.65
CA GLY A 172 -16.99 11.51 2.47
C GLY A 172 -16.85 11.99 1.04
N LEU A 173 -16.95 11.10 0.06
CA LEU A 173 -17.01 11.45 -1.36
C LEU A 173 -18.19 12.39 -1.65
N ALA A 174 -19.39 12.07 -1.16
CA ALA A 174 -20.56 12.92 -1.34
C ALA A 174 -20.41 14.30 -0.70
N MET A 175 -19.77 14.40 0.47
CA MET A 175 -19.47 15.66 1.13
C MET A 175 -18.42 16.46 0.36
N THR A 176 -17.34 15.82 -0.12
CA THR A 176 -16.29 16.49 -0.90
C THR A 176 -16.86 17.12 -2.16
N PHE A 177 -17.57 16.35 -2.99
CA PHE A 177 -18.15 16.88 -4.24
C PHE A 177 -19.38 17.77 -4.00
N GLY A 178 -20.16 17.51 -2.95
CA GLY A 178 -21.35 18.29 -2.62
C GLY A 178 -21.05 19.66 -1.99
N LEU A 179 -19.89 19.81 -1.33
CA LEU A 179 -19.44 21.05 -0.71
C LEU A 179 -18.48 21.86 -1.57
N GLY A 180 -18.14 21.37 -2.78
CA GLY A 180 -17.17 22.02 -3.66
C GLY A 180 -15.76 22.03 -3.09
N TRP A 181 -15.38 20.99 -2.33
CA TRP A 181 -14.04 20.81 -1.77
C TRP A 181 -13.10 20.03 -2.68
N ASP A 182 -13.57 19.69 -3.87
CA ASP A 182 -12.74 19.32 -4.99
C ASP A 182 -11.87 20.52 -5.41
N GLU A 183 -10.55 20.35 -5.43
CA GLU A 183 -9.74 21.21 -6.30
C GLU A 183 -10.19 20.95 -7.74
N GLU A 184 -10.28 21.98 -8.59
CA GLU A 184 -10.61 21.87 -10.02
C GLU A 184 -9.57 20.99 -10.75
N ALA A 185 -9.69 19.68 -10.58
CA ALA A 185 -8.91 18.69 -11.30
C ALA A 185 -9.70 18.36 -12.56
N ALA A 186 -9.20 18.78 -13.72
CA ALA A 186 -9.67 18.27 -14.99
C ALA A 186 -9.50 16.74 -14.98
N LEU A 187 -10.61 16.01 -14.84
CA LEU A 187 -10.65 14.56 -14.96
C LEU A 187 -10.57 14.17 -16.43
N ASP A 188 -9.40 14.40 -17.04
CA ASP A 188 -9.10 13.78 -18.33
C ASP A 188 -8.87 12.29 -18.06
N LEU A 189 -9.88 11.49 -18.41
CA LEU A 189 -9.84 10.04 -18.32
C LEU A 189 -8.86 9.51 -19.36
N ASP A 190 -7.59 9.40 -18.96
CA ASP A 190 -6.57 8.74 -19.77
C ASP A 190 -6.28 7.33 -19.24
N PHE A 191 -6.03 6.43 -20.19
CA PHE A 191 -5.66 5.05 -19.88
C PHE A 191 -4.22 5.00 -19.41
N ALA A 192 -3.95 4.13 -18.44
CA ALA A 192 -2.59 3.89 -18.00
C ALA A 192 -1.71 3.36 -19.14
N THR A 193 -0.50 3.91 -19.25
CA THR A 193 0.54 3.40 -20.14
C THR A 193 1.74 2.95 -19.32
N LEU A 194 2.34 1.83 -19.73
CA LEU A 194 3.61 1.37 -19.20
C LEU A 194 4.71 1.87 -20.12
N GLN A 195 5.64 2.64 -19.56
CA GLN A 195 6.84 3.08 -20.24
C GLN A 195 8.00 2.24 -19.78
N PHE A 196 8.71 1.63 -20.72
CA PHE A 196 9.94 0.93 -20.41
C PHE A 196 11.09 1.94 -20.33
N ILE A 197 11.73 2.02 -19.17
CA ILE A 197 12.88 2.88 -18.92
C ILE A 197 14.12 2.01 -18.78
N VAL A 198 15.15 2.33 -19.55
CA VAL A 198 16.43 1.61 -19.52
C VAL A 198 17.16 1.98 -18.22
N PRO A 199 17.51 1.00 -17.37
CA PRO A 199 18.21 1.29 -16.13
C PRO A 199 19.64 1.77 -16.38
N SER A 200 20.09 2.72 -15.56
CA SER A 200 21.50 3.08 -15.43
C SER A 200 22.04 2.55 -14.10
N PHE A 201 23.25 1.98 -14.12
CA PHE A 201 23.88 1.41 -12.93
C PHE A 201 25.04 2.28 -12.47
N ASP A 202 24.77 3.18 -11.54
CA ASP A 202 25.78 3.96 -10.84
C ASP A 202 26.04 3.35 -9.45
N PRO A 203 27.26 2.86 -9.15
CA PRO A 203 27.60 2.28 -7.84
C PRO A 203 27.26 3.18 -6.65
N ALA A 204 27.41 4.51 -6.78
CA ALA A 204 27.09 5.45 -5.71
C ALA A 204 25.57 5.48 -5.44
N VAL A 205 24.74 5.42 -6.48
CA VAL A 205 23.28 5.38 -6.37
C VAL A 205 22.80 4.01 -5.88
N LEU A 206 23.43 2.92 -6.32
CA LEU A 206 23.10 1.58 -5.81
C LEU A 206 23.33 1.47 -4.29
N LEU A 207 24.44 2.02 -3.80
CA LEU A 207 24.78 2.02 -2.38
C LEU A 207 24.00 3.10 -1.60
N GLY A 208 23.85 4.29 -2.17
CA GLY A 208 23.22 5.45 -1.52
C GLY A 208 21.70 5.42 -1.49
N LEU A 209 21.06 4.78 -2.47
CA LEU A 209 19.60 4.65 -2.55
C LEU A 209 19.15 3.18 -2.47
N GLY A 210 19.78 2.29 -3.23
CA GLY A 210 19.35 0.88 -3.33
C GLY A 210 19.45 0.12 -2.00
N VAL A 211 20.58 0.25 -1.28
CA VAL A 211 20.74 -0.39 0.04
C VAL A 211 19.77 0.20 1.08
N PRO A 212 19.67 1.53 1.26
CA PRO A 212 18.68 2.11 2.18
C PRO A 212 17.24 1.75 1.84
N LEU A 213 16.87 1.73 0.56
CA LEU A 213 15.54 1.32 0.10
C LEU A 213 15.22 -0.12 0.49
N TYR A 214 16.18 -1.04 0.30
CA TYR A 214 16.05 -2.43 0.75
C TYR A 214 15.88 -2.51 2.27
N LEU A 215 16.75 -1.84 3.03
CA LEU A 215 16.75 -1.89 4.50
C LEU A 215 15.45 -1.33 5.07
N VAL A 216 15.01 -0.16 4.62
CA VAL A 216 13.78 0.45 5.10
C VAL A 216 12.58 -0.42 4.76
N THR A 217 12.52 -0.98 3.54
CA THR A 217 11.43 -1.88 3.13
C THR A 217 11.38 -3.14 3.98
N MET A 218 12.53 -3.74 4.30
CA MET A 218 12.57 -4.92 5.14
C MET A 218 12.14 -4.61 6.59
N ALA A 219 12.67 -3.53 7.17
CA ALA A 219 12.46 -3.19 8.57
C ALA A 219 11.05 -2.66 8.85
N SER A 220 10.52 -1.82 7.96
CA SER A 220 9.27 -1.07 8.21
C SER A 220 8.03 -1.68 7.55
N GLN A 221 8.19 -2.54 6.54
CA GLN A 221 7.05 -3.13 5.82
C GLN A 221 7.01 -4.64 5.99
N ASN A 222 8.04 -5.36 5.56
CA ASN A 222 8.04 -6.82 5.59
C ASN A 222 7.99 -7.37 7.01
N LEU A 223 8.82 -6.86 7.91
CA LEU A 223 8.86 -7.33 9.30
C LEU A 223 7.52 -7.10 10.04
N PRO A 224 6.91 -5.89 10.02
CA PRO A 224 5.56 -5.70 10.57
C PRO A 224 4.50 -6.52 9.83
N GLY A 225 4.58 -6.66 8.50
CA GLY A 225 3.64 -7.48 7.74
C GLY A 225 3.64 -8.96 8.17
N PHE A 226 4.82 -9.53 8.42
CA PHE A 226 4.92 -10.87 9.00
C PHE A 226 4.35 -10.94 10.41
N ALA A 227 4.60 -9.91 11.22
CA ALA A 227 4.06 -9.80 12.56
C ALA A 227 2.52 -9.75 12.55
N VAL A 228 1.90 -9.04 11.61
CA VAL A 228 0.43 -9.01 11.44
C VAL A 228 -0.13 -10.40 11.14
N LEU A 229 0.46 -11.12 10.19
CA LEU A 229 0.05 -12.48 9.87
C LEU A 229 0.19 -13.42 11.07
N ARG A 230 1.29 -13.31 11.84
CA ARG A 230 1.52 -14.06 13.08
C ARG A 230 0.49 -13.72 14.15
N ALA A 231 0.21 -12.44 14.37
CA ALA A 231 -0.78 -11.97 15.34
C ALA A 231 -2.19 -12.43 14.98
N ALA A 232 -2.49 -12.58 13.68
CA ALA A 232 -3.74 -13.13 13.18
C ALA A 232 -3.82 -14.68 13.23
N GLY A 233 -2.77 -15.35 13.73
CA GLY A 233 -2.73 -16.81 13.91
C GLY A 233 -2.23 -17.61 12.70
N TYR A 234 -1.69 -16.94 11.67
CA TYR A 234 -1.10 -17.61 10.50
C TYR A 234 0.39 -17.87 10.68
N THR A 235 0.90 -18.91 10.01
CA THR A 235 2.34 -19.16 9.86
C THR A 235 2.80 -18.61 8.51
N PRO A 236 3.50 -17.47 8.46
CA PRO A 236 3.82 -16.81 7.19
C PRO A 236 4.87 -17.60 6.39
N PRO A 237 4.65 -17.87 5.10
CA PRO A 237 5.65 -18.49 4.23
C PRO A 237 6.69 -17.45 3.80
N THR A 238 7.52 -17.01 4.74
CA THR A 238 8.48 -15.89 4.61
C THR A 238 9.31 -15.95 3.33
N ARG A 239 9.94 -17.10 3.06
CA ARG A 239 10.72 -17.33 1.83
C ARG A 239 9.90 -17.13 0.56
N SER A 240 8.67 -17.66 0.50
CA SER A 240 7.82 -17.50 -0.68
C SER A 240 7.37 -16.05 -0.86
N ILE A 241 7.06 -15.35 0.24
CA ILE A 241 6.65 -13.96 0.20
C ILE A 241 7.79 -13.10 -0.35
N LEU A 242 8.97 -13.17 0.27
CA LEU A 242 10.14 -12.38 -0.14
C LEU A 242 10.57 -12.70 -1.57
N ALA A 243 10.54 -13.97 -1.99
CA ALA A 243 10.90 -14.35 -3.35
C ALA A 243 9.94 -13.75 -4.39
N VAL A 244 8.63 -13.81 -4.13
CA VAL A 244 7.62 -13.29 -5.04
C VAL A 244 7.64 -11.77 -5.08
N THR A 245 7.73 -11.09 -3.94
CA THR A 245 7.75 -9.62 -3.90
C THR A 245 9.07 -9.04 -4.42
N GLY A 246 10.20 -9.71 -4.16
CA GLY A 246 11.50 -9.35 -4.73
C GLY A 246 11.52 -9.52 -6.24
N LEU A 247 11.03 -10.65 -6.76
CA LEU A 247 10.91 -10.89 -8.20
C LEU A 247 9.97 -9.86 -8.85
N ALA A 248 8.81 -9.60 -8.25
CA ALA A 248 7.88 -8.60 -8.77
C ALA A 248 8.54 -7.21 -8.81
N SER A 249 9.26 -6.82 -7.75
CA SER A 249 10.01 -5.55 -7.73
C SER A 249 11.02 -5.46 -8.88
N ILE A 250 11.77 -6.54 -9.15
CA ILE A 250 12.72 -6.58 -10.27
C ILE A 250 12.00 -6.45 -11.61
N LEU A 251 10.89 -7.16 -11.81
CA LEU A 251 10.14 -7.15 -13.06
C LEU A 251 9.44 -5.83 -13.33
N THR A 252 8.99 -5.14 -12.28
CA THR A 252 8.26 -3.88 -12.40
C THR A 252 9.17 -2.64 -12.35
N ALA A 253 10.39 -2.75 -11.82
CA ALA A 253 11.33 -1.62 -11.72
C ALA A 253 11.62 -0.92 -13.07
N PRO A 254 11.83 -1.62 -14.20
CA PRO A 254 11.99 -0.97 -15.51
C PRO A 254 10.77 -0.17 -15.98
N PHE A 255 9.64 -0.25 -15.28
CA PHE A 255 8.45 0.57 -15.52
C PHE A 255 8.24 1.65 -14.45
N GLY A 256 9.26 1.90 -13.63
CA GLY A 256 9.30 2.91 -12.57
C GLY A 256 9.07 2.37 -11.15
N ALA A 257 8.51 1.17 -10.99
CA ALA A 257 8.07 0.68 -9.69
C ALA A 257 9.24 0.39 -8.71
N HIS A 258 9.34 1.20 -7.65
CA HIS A 258 10.46 1.12 -6.69
C HIS A 258 10.57 -0.18 -5.88
N ALA A 259 9.47 -0.66 -5.29
CA ALA A 259 9.49 -1.86 -4.45
C ALA A 259 8.09 -2.41 -4.21
N SER A 260 8.01 -3.74 -4.10
CA SER A 260 6.84 -4.49 -3.65
C SER A 260 7.17 -5.27 -2.38
N ASN A 261 6.26 -5.29 -1.42
CA ASN A 261 6.47 -5.86 -0.07
C ASN A 261 5.14 -6.19 0.60
N LEU A 262 5.18 -6.75 1.81
CA LEU A 262 3.96 -6.94 2.62
C LEU A 262 3.39 -5.61 3.09
N ALA A 263 2.06 -5.54 3.12
CA ALA A 263 1.34 -4.39 3.61
C ALA A 263 0.87 -4.61 5.05
N ALA A 264 1.52 -4.01 6.05
CA ALA A 264 1.15 -4.25 7.45
C ALA A 264 -0.28 -3.76 7.77
N ILE A 265 -0.61 -2.54 7.34
CA ILE A 265 -1.90 -1.88 7.62
C ILE A 265 -3.04 -2.58 6.87
N THR A 266 -2.92 -2.72 5.56
CA THR A 266 -4.01 -3.28 4.76
C THR A 266 -4.15 -4.79 4.97
N ALA A 267 -3.08 -5.49 5.35
CA ALA A 267 -3.20 -6.88 5.81
C ALA A 267 -3.95 -7.00 7.14
N SER A 268 -3.84 -6.05 8.08
CA SER A 268 -4.58 -6.14 9.35
C SER A 268 -6.10 -6.08 9.12
N ILE A 269 -6.54 -5.23 8.19
CA ILE A 269 -7.94 -5.14 7.74
C ILE A 269 -8.39 -6.49 7.16
N CYS A 270 -7.60 -7.07 6.25
CA CYS A 270 -7.94 -8.33 5.55
C CYS A 270 -7.77 -9.61 6.40
N THR A 271 -7.04 -9.53 7.52
CA THR A 271 -6.78 -10.66 8.41
C THR A 271 -7.69 -10.69 9.62
N GLY A 272 -8.45 -9.62 9.88
CA GLY A 272 -9.34 -9.49 11.04
C GLY A 272 -10.60 -10.38 10.99
N PRO A 273 -11.25 -10.60 12.15
CA PRO A 273 -12.48 -11.40 12.23
C PRO A 273 -13.66 -10.79 11.46
N ASP A 274 -13.66 -9.46 11.27
CA ASP A 274 -14.67 -8.74 10.51
C ASP A 274 -14.62 -9.07 9.01
N THR A 275 -13.47 -9.50 8.48
CA THR A 275 -13.34 -9.95 7.09
C THR A 275 -14.10 -11.26 6.87
N HIS A 276 -13.83 -12.26 7.73
CA HIS A 276 -14.50 -13.55 7.68
C HIS A 276 -14.35 -14.26 9.05
N PRO A 277 -15.42 -14.84 9.63
CA PRO A 277 -15.33 -15.51 10.93
C PRO A 277 -14.40 -16.73 10.90
N ASP A 278 -14.45 -17.50 9.81
CA ASP A 278 -13.54 -18.61 9.54
C ASP A 278 -12.20 -18.07 8.96
N PRO A 279 -11.06 -18.22 9.68
CA PRO A 279 -9.75 -17.76 9.24
C PRO A 279 -9.26 -18.44 7.96
N GLU A 280 -9.70 -19.66 7.65
CA GLU A 280 -9.26 -20.42 6.47
C GLU A 280 -9.91 -19.89 5.17
N LYS A 281 -10.84 -18.94 5.28
CA LYS A 281 -11.50 -18.31 4.13
C LYS A 281 -11.06 -16.86 3.90
N ARG A 282 -10.24 -16.27 4.79
CA ARG A 282 -9.80 -14.88 4.66
C ARG A 282 -8.89 -14.65 3.44
N TRP A 283 -8.22 -15.68 2.94
CA TRP A 283 -7.38 -15.59 1.72
C TRP A 283 -8.13 -15.12 0.47
N LEU A 284 -9.46 -15.24 0.46
CA LEU A 284 -10.32 -14.72 -0.61
C LEU A 284 -10.21 -13.18 -0.76
N THR A 285 -9.70 -12.48 0.25
CA THR A 285 -9.37 -11.04 0.14
C THR A 285 -8.29 -10.78 -0.90
N GLY A 286 -7.30 -11.66 -1.07
CA GLY A 286 -6.21 -11.47 -2.04
C GLY A 286 -6.68 -11.30 -3.48
N PRO A 287 -7.48 -12.22 -4.04
CA PRO A 287 -8.08 -12.06 -5.37
C PRO A 287 -8.96 -10.83 -5.52
N VAL A 288 -9.77 -10.48 -4.51
CA VAL A 288 -10.62 -9.28 -4.58
C VAL A 288 -9.78 -8.00 -4.56
N TYR A 289 -8.78 -7.95 -3.69
CA TYR A 289 -7.80 -6.87 -3.62
C TYR A 289 -7.07 -6.71 -4.95
N ALA A 290 -6.71 -7.83 -5.59
CA ALA A 290 -6.10 -7.81 -6.91
C ALA A 290 -7.00 -7.23 -7.98
N VAL A 291 -8.29 -7.59 -8.00
CA VAL A 291 -9.26 -6.99 -8.92
C VAL A 291 -9.34 -5.48 -8.69
N ALA A 292 -9.40 -5.02 -7.44
CA ALA A 292 -9.41 -3.59 -7.13
C ALA A 292 -8.14 -2.87 -7.65
N TYR A 293 -6.97 -3.46 -7.46
CA TYR A 293 -5.71 -2.91 -7.98
C TYR A 293 -5.58 -3.00 -9.50
N LEU A 294 -6.21 -3.97 -10.16
CA LEU A 294 -6.29 -4.00 -11.63
C LEU A 294 -7.17 -2.87 -12.16
N PHE A 295 -8.27 -2.55 -11.48
CA PHE A 295 -9.07 -1.37 -11.81
C PHE A 295 -8.25 -0.09 -11.63
N LEU A 296 -7.56 0.07 -10.50
CA LEU A 296 -6.67 1.22 -10.27
C LEU A 296 -5.54 1.30 -11.31
N ALA A 297 -4.98 0.16 -11.71
CA ALA A 297 -3.96 0.09 -12.76
C ALA A 297 -4.51 0.51 -14.13
N ALA A 298 -5.75 0.12 -14.50
CA ALA A 298 -6.34 0.50 -15.78
C ALA A 298 -6.51 2.02 -15.93
N PHE A 299 -6.75 2.69 -14.80
CA PHE A 299 -6.98 4.13 -14.71
C PHE A 299 -5.81 4.85 -14.04
N GLY A 300 -4.57 4.36 -14.13
CA GLY A 300 -3.42 4.85 -13.36
C GLY A 300 -3.34 6.39 -13.20
N ALA A 301 -3.24 7.13 -14.31
CA ALA A 301 -3.23 8.61 -14.29
C ALA A 301 -4.52 9.21 -13.72
N SER A 302 -5.67 8.69 -14.14
CA SER A 302 -7.00 9.14 -13.70
C SER A 302 -7.25 8.87 -12.20
N SER A 303 -6.68 7.79 -11.65
CA SER A 303 -6.79 7.39 -10.25
C SER A 303 -5.89 8.25 -9.37
N VAL A 304 -4.71 8.62 -9.88
CA VAL A 304 -3.84 9.61 -9.24
C VAL A 304 -4.54 10.97 -9.20
N ALA A 305 -5.11 11.42 -10.32
CA ALA A 305 -5.84 12.69 -10.40
C ALA A 305 -7.07 12.73 -9.49
N LEU A 306 -7.87 11.66 -9.48
CA LEU A 306 -9.05 11.54 -8.63
C LEU A 306 -8.69 11.62 -7.14
N ILE A 307 -7.60 10.97 -6.72
CA ILE A 307 -7.18 11.00 -5.32
C ILE A 307 -6.46 12.30 -4.96
N ALA A 308 -5.71 12.90 -5.89
CA ALA A 308 -5.16 14.22 -5.69
C ALA A 308 -6.26 15.27 -5.49
N ALA A 309 -7.42 15.09 -6.12
CA ALA A 309 -8.60 15.94 -5.93
C ALA A 309 -9.35 15.67 -4.60
N MET A 310 -9.05 14.59 -3.89
CA MET A 310 -9.69 14.29 -2.59
C MET A 310 -8.96 15.02 -1.45
N PRO A 311 -9.69 15.64 -0.50
CA PRO A 311 -9.07 16.23 0.68
C PRO A 311 -8.28 15.19 1.48
N ALA A 312 -7.05 15.51 1.86
CA ALA A 312 -6.22 14.62 2.69
C ALA A 312 -6.93 14.18 3.98
N ALA A 313 -7.74 15.07 4.56
CA ALA A 313 -8.61 14.80 5.71
C ALA A 313 -9.59 13.65 5.48
N LEU A 314 -10.15 13.49 4.26
CA LEU A 314 -11.05 12.39 3.94
C LEU A 314 -10.30 11.05 3.96
N VAL A 315 -9.16 10.99 3.28
CA VAL A 315 -8.33 9.79 3.21
C VAL A 315 -7.85 9.37 4.59
N ALA A 316 -7.35 10.33 5.39
CA ALA A 316 -6.92 10.10 6.76
C ALA A 316 -8.08 9.59 7.65
N THR A 317 -9.27 10.16 7.51
CA THR A 317 -10.45 9.75 8.29
C THR A 317 -10.88 8.32 7.95
N VAL A 318 -10.96 7.97 6.66
CA VAL A 318 -11.31 6.61 6.21
C VAL A 318 -10.28 5.59 6.71
N ALA A 319 -8.98 5.92 6.62
CA ALA A 319 -7.92 5.06 7.10
C ALA A 319 -7.93 4.86 8.62
N GLY A 320 -8.27 5.90 9.39
CA GLY A 320 -8.29 5.82 10.84
C GLY A 320 -9.49 5.07 11.41
N VAL A 321 -10.64 5.06 10.72
CA VAL A 321 -11.84 4.32 11.17
C VAL A 321 -11.87 2.85 10.72
N ALA A 322 -11.02 2.48 9.75
CA ALA A 322 -10.90 1.12 9.20
C ALA A 322 -10.21 0.14 10.16
#